data_AF-A0A7S0EY21-F1
#
_entry.id   AF-A0A7S0EY21-F1
#
_cell.length_a   1.000
_cell.length_b   1.000
_cell.length_c   1.000
_cell.angle_alpha   90.00
_cell.angle_beta   90.00
_cell.angle_gamma   90.00
#
_symmetry.space_group_name_H-M   'P 1'
#
loop_
_entity.id
_entity.type
_entity.pdbx_description
1 polymer ?
#
loop_
_entity_poly.entity_id
_entity_poly.type
_entity_poly.pdbx_seq_one_letter_code
_entity_poly.pdbx_strand_id
1 'polypeptide(L)'
;ATWRPTKSRCAGAGPSPLTMPPPPPEGDDEAKRLSEAKQIVKQEAFRMKRALDQRNLRDALKHASTMLSELRTSLLGPRNYYDLYITATDELRHMEAFFEAEQKRGRRMLELYELVQHAGNVLPRLYLLLSVGSVYIMSKEAPSKDVLKDLVEMCRGVQHPMRGLFLRNYLSQTSKDKLPDVGSEYEGAGGDVGDSVSFILSNFNEMNKLWVRMQHQGPVREREKRERERSDLRILVGTNLLRLSQLEGV
;
A
#
# COMPACT_ATOMS: atom_id res chain seq x y z
N ALA A 1 65.60 66.55 8.84
CA ALA A 1 64.72 65.56 9.50
C ALA A 1 64.52 64.40 8.55
N THR A 2 64.87 63.21 9.01
CA THR A 2 65.20 62.01 8.25
C THR A 2 63.98 61.23 7.74
N TRP A 3 64.03 60.85 6.46
CA TRP A 3 63.22 59.81 5.82
C TRP A 3 63.43 58.44 6.49
N ARG A 4 62.35 57.73 6.85
CA ARG A 4 62.34 56.28 7.12
C ARG A 4 61.14 55.64 6.42
N PRO A 5 61.31 54.52 5.68
CA PRO A 5 60.20 53.77 5.10
C PRO A 5 59.75 52.67 6.07
N THR A 6 58.46 52.63 6.40
CA THR A 6 57.85 51.51 7.15
C THR A 6 57.30 50.46 6.18
N LYS A 7 57.75 49.23 6.41
CA LYS A 7 57.48 48.02 5.64
C LYS A 7 56.01 47.61 5.66
N SER A 8 55.58 47.11 4.51
CA SER A 8 54.47 46.21 4.24
C SER A 8 54.18 45.16 5.33
N ARG A 9 52.92 45.09 5.77
CA ARG A 9 52.25 43.89 6.29
C ARG A 9 50.75 43.98 6.02
N CYS A 10 50.33 43.63 4.81
CA CYS A 10 48.94 43.23 4.54
C CYS A 10 48.87 41.72 4.75
N ALA A 11 48.48 41.29 5.95
CA ALA A 11 48.18 39.91 6.26
C ALA A 11 46.66 39.77 6.41
N GLY A 12 46.07 38.90 5.59
CA GLY A 12 44.87 38.12 5.93
C GLY A 12 43.52 38.84 5.92
N ALA A 13 42.90 38.95 4.75
CA ALA A 13 41.45 38.98 4.63
C ALA A 13 41.04 38.01 3.51
N GLY A 14 41.00 36.71 3.84
CA GLY A 14 40.30 35.74 3.01
C GLY A 14 38.79 35.92 3.22
N PRO A 15 37.95 35.82 2.17
CA PRO A 15 36.51 35.88 2.35
C PRO A 15 36.07 34.69 3.22
N SER A 16 35.40 34.98 4.33
CA SER A 16 34.76 33.96 5.15
C SER A 16 33.84 33.12 4.28
N PRO A 17 33.89 31.77 4.35
CA PRO A 17 32.92 30.96 3.64
C PRO A 17 31.56 31.28 4.23
N LEU A 18 30.62 31.71 3.37
CA LEU A 18 29.20 31.76 3.70
C LEU A 18 28.80 30.37 4.19
N THR A 19 28.71 30.20 5.51
CA THR A 19 28.08 29.04 6.13
C THR A 19 26.61 29.09 5.74
N MET A 20 26.29 28.38 4.66
CA MET A 20 24.93 27.95 4.38
C MET A 20 24.37 27.34 5.68
N PRO A 21 23.18 27.74 6.15
CA PRO A 21 22.55 27.02 7.25
C PRO A 21 22.50 25.54 6.87
N PRO A 22 22.76 24.61 7.82
CA PRO A 22 22.63 23.19 7.53
C PRO A 22 21.23 22.96 6.93
N PRO A 23 21.11 22.16 5.85
CA PRO A 23 19.80 21.81 5.35
C PRO A 23 18.98 21.26 6.52
N PRO A 24 17.69 21.64 6.65
CA PRO A 24 16.86 21.14 7.74
C PRO A 24 16.92 19.61 7.74
N PRO A 25 16.88 18.96 8.93
CA PRO A 25 16.94 17.52 9.02
C PRO A 25 15.68 16.93 8.37
N GLU A 26 15.78 16.56 7.08
CA GLU A 26 14.67 15.99 6.30
C GLU A 26 14.07 14.74 6.98
N GLY A 27 14.83 14.07 7.86
CA GLY A 27 14.38 12.92 8.64
C GLY A 27 13.42 13.22 9.80
N ASP A 28 13.54 14.38 10.46
CA ASP A 28 12.69 14.71 11.62
C ASP A 28 11.26 15.08 11.19
N ASP A 29 11.16 15.81 10.08
CA ASP A 29 9.86 16.20 9.50
C ASP A 29 9.10 14.99 8.96
N GLU A 30 9.81 14.02 8.36
CA GLU A 30 9.20 12.78 7.87
C GLU A 30 8.71 11.88 9.02
N ALA A 31 9.51 11.74 10.08
CA ALA A 31 9.12 10.99 11.27
C ALA A 31 7.91 11.61 11.97
N LYS A 32 7.85 12.94 12.04
CA LYS A 32 6.69 13.65 12.58
C LYS A 32 5.43 13.40 11.76
N ARG A 33 5.52 13.52 10.42
CA ARG A 33 4.40 13.21 9.50
C ARG A 33 3.92 11.77 9.63
N LEU A 34 4.84 10.81 9.78
CA LEU A 34 4.49 9.41 10.01
C LEU A 34 3.72 9.23 11.32
N SER A 35 4.18 9.88 12.40
CA SER A 35 3.52 9.82 13.71
C SER A 35 2.10 10.39 13.65
N GLU A 36 1.93 11.56 13.01
CA GLU A 36 0.62 12.20 12.81
C GLU A 36 -0.32 11.29 12.00
N ALA A 37 0.14 10.75 10.86
CA ALA A 37 -0.65 9.84 10.04
C ALA A 37 -1.07 8.58 10.83
N LYS A 38 -0.15 8.00 11.61
CA LYS A 38 -0.43 6.85 12.48
C LYS A 38 -1.44 7.18 13.58
N GLN A 39 -1.38 8.38 14.15
CA GLN A 39 -2.37 8.83 15.14
C GLN A 39 -3.76 8.94 14.52
N ILE A 40 -3.87 9.52 13.32
CA ILE A 40 -5.14 9.59 12.58
C ILE A 40 -5.68 8.19 12.31
N VAL A 41 -4.82 7.27 11.82
CA VAL A 41 -5.21 5.87 11.57
C VAL A 41 -5.78 5.23 12.84
N LYS A 42 -5.10 5.36 13.98
CA LYS A 42 -5.56 4.78 15.26
C LYS A 42 -6.87 5.40 15.76
N GLN A 43 -7.03 6.72 15.63
CA GLN A 43 -8.25 7.42 16.05
C GLN A 43 -9.45 7.00 15.20
N GLU A 44 -9.29 6.97 13.87
CA GLU A 44 -10.34 6.55 12.96
C GLU A 44 -10.62 5.05 13.07
N ALA A 45 -9.61 4.21 13.30
CA ALA A 45 -9.79 2.78 13.57
C ALA A 45 -10.59 2.53 14.85
N PHE A 46 -10.36 3.31 15.92
CA PHE A 46 -11.15 3.20 17.14
C PHE A 46 -12.62 3.55 16.91
N ARG A 47 -12.89 4.63 16.15
CA ARG A 47 -14.26 5.03 15.77
C ARG A 47 -14.92 4.00 14.88
N MET A 48 -14.18 3.45 13.93
CA MET A 48 -14.61 2.35 13.07
C MET A 48 -15.05 1.14 13.90
N LYS A 49 -14.20 0.63 14.80
CA LYS A 49 -14.53 -0.52 15.67
C LYS A 49 -15.78 -0.27 16.50
N ARG A 50 -15.90 0.91 17.11
CA ARG A 50 -17.10 1.30 17.86
C ARG A 50 -18.36 1.33 16.99
N ALA A 51 -18.26 1.80 15.75
CA ALA A 51 -19.38 1.78 14.81
C ALA A 51 -19.74 0.35 14.36
N LEU A 52 -18.76 -0.53 14.21
CA LEU A 52 -18.98 -1.96 13.94
C LEU A 52 -19.71 -2.65 15.09
N ASP A 53 -19.34 -2.36 16.34
CA ASP A 53 -20.03 -2.90 17.53
C ASP A 53 -21.50 -2.47 17.58
N GLN A 54 -21.79 -1.23 17.15
CA GLN A 54 -23.15 -0.69 17.02
C GLN A 54 -23.88 -1.14 15.74
N ARG A 55 -23.23 -1.98 14.91
CA ARG A 55 -23.70 -2.42 13.59
C ARG A 55 -24.06 -1.28 12.62
N ASN A 56 -23.46 -0.10 12.82
CA ASN A 56 -23.62 1.02 11.91
C ASN A 56 -22.56 0.95 10.80
N LEU A 57 -22.84 0.13 9.78
CA LEU A 57 -21.92 -0.12 8.67
C LEU A 57 -21.56 1.15 7.89
N ARG A 58 -22.50 2.08 7.74
CA ARG A 58 -22.27 3.33 7.01
C ARG A 58 -21.19 4.18 7.67
N ASP A 59 -21.29 4.35 8.99
CA ASP A 59 -20.30 5.13 9.74
C ASP A 59 -18.98 4.37 9.86
N ALA A 60 -19.02 3.05 10.04
CA ALA A 60 -17.81 2.23 10.03
C ALA A 60 -17.02 2.37 8.73
N LEU A 61 -17.69 2.30 7.57
CA LEU A 61 -17.05 2.49 6.26
C LEU A 61 -16.54 3.90 6.04
N LYS A 62 -17.23 4.92 6.56
CA LYS A 62 -16.76 6.30 6.50
C LYS A 62 -15.46 6.46 7.29
N HIS A 63 -15.39 5.92 8.49
CA HIS A 63 -14.18 5.94 9.32
C HIS A 63 -13.05 5.11 8.68
N ALA A 64 -13.36 3.91 8.17
CA ALA A 64 -12.39 3.09 7.45
C ALA A 64 -11.84 3.79 6.19
N SER A 65 -12.69 4.47 5.43
CA SER A 65 -12.29 5.23 4.24
C SER A 65 -11.38 6.42 4.59
N THR A 66 -11.65 7.07 5.72
CA THR A 66 -10.84 8.19 6.24
C THR A 66 -9.49 7.67 6.72
N MET A 67 -9.46 6.59 7.50
CA MET A 67 -8.24 5.88 7.91
C MET A 67 -7.37 5.51 6.71
N LEU A 68 -7.95 4.89 5.67
CA LEU A 68 -7.23 4.49 4.46
C LEU A 68 -6.83 5.66 3.57
N SER A 69 -7.40 6.84 3.76
CA SER A 69 -7.01 8.03 3.02
C SER A 69 -5.60 8.50 3.39
N GLU A 70 -5.09 8.15 4.57
CA GLU A 70 -3.70 8.41 4.98
C GLU A 70 -2.67 7.67 4.10
N LEU A 71 -3.04 6.51 3.55
CA LEU A 71 -2.21 5.77 2.57
C LEU A 71 -2.07 6.50 1.23
N ARG A 72 -2.79 7.61 1.03
CA ARG A 72 -2.65 8.46 -0.16
C ARG A 72 -1.53 9.49 -0.01
N THR A 73 -0.75 9.47 1.06
CA THR A 73 0.43 10.33 1.13
C THR A 73 1.47 9.96 0.07
N SER A 74 2.19 10.95 -0.45
CA SER A 74 3.43 10.78 -1.24
C SER A 74 4.63 11.40 -0.54
N LEU A 75 4.45 11.83 0.72
CA LEU A 75 5.47 12.55 1.48
C LEU A 75 6.36 11.63 2.33
N LEU A 76 6.04 10.33 2.36
CA LEU A 76 6.77 9.31 3.09
C LEU A 76 7.61 8.48 2.11
N GLY A 77 8.85 8.20 2.49
CA GLY A 77 9.70 7.22 1.84
C GLY A 77 9.20 5.79 2.06
N PRO A 78 9.74 4.80 1.32
CA PRO A 78 9.23 3.43 1.30
C PRO A 78 9.14 2.75 2.67
N ARG A 79 10.12 2.99 3.55
CA ARG A 79 10.17 2.36 4.89
C ARG A 79 9.09 2.90 5.81
N ASN A 80 8.94 4.21 5.86
CA ASN A 80 7.91 4.87 6.68
C ASN A 80 6.52 4.59 6.12
N TYR A 81 6.37 4.57 4.79
CA TYR A 81 5.13 4.16 4.15
C TYR A 81 4.78 2.70 4.48
N TYR A 82 5.76 1.79 4.49
CA TYR A 82 5.54 0.39 4.90
C TYR A 82 5.03 0.27 6.33
N ASP A 83 5.60 1.04 7.25
CA ASP A 83 5.19 1.06 8.66
C ASP A 83 3.76 1.60 8.85
N LEU A 84 3.41 2.67 8.12
CA LEU A 84 2.02 3.16 8.05
C LEU A 84 1.07 2.12 7.43
N TYR A 85 1.52 1.46 6.35
CA TYR A 85 0.77 0.40 5.66
C TYR A 85 0.44 -0.77 6.60
N ILE A 86 1.43 -1.30 7.34
CA ILE A 86 1.19 -2.38 8.31
C ILE A 86 0.12 -1.94 9.31
N THR A 87 0.31 -0.76 9.90
CA THR A 87 -0.63 -0.22 10.89
C THR A 87 -2.05 -0.13 10.34
N ALA A 88 -2.24 0.39 9.13
CA ALA A 88 -3.57 0.51 8.52
C ALA A 88 -4.18 -0.85 8.13
N THR A 89 -3.37 -1.78 7.59
CA THR A 89 -3.86 -3.09 7.16
C THR A 89 -4.17 -4.03 8.34
N ASP A 90 -3.48 -3.91 9.47
CA ASP A 90 -3.82 -4.65 10.68
C ASP A 90 -5.19 -4.21 11.22
N GLU A 91 -5.50 -2.91 11.17
CA GLU A 91 -6.81 -2.40 11.54
C GLU A 91 -7.92 -2.88 10.58
N LEU A 92 -7.62 -3.05 9.29
CA LEU A 92 -8.56 -3.61 8.31
C LEU A 92 -8.94 -5.07 8.58
N ARG A 93 -8.13 -5.85 9.29
CA ARG A 93 -8.51 -7.23 9.64
C ARG A 93 -9.75 -7.29 10.53
N HIS A 94 -9.98 -6.25 11.34
CA HIS A 94 -11.21 -6.14 12.13
C HIS A 94 -12.44 -5.91 11.25
N MET A 95 -12.29 -5.17 10.15
CA MET A 95 -13.36 -4.99 9.15
C MET A 95 -13.65 -6.30 8.42
N GLU A 96 -12.62 -7.04 8.03
CA GLU A 96 -12.76 -8.35 7.37
C GLU A 96 -13.52 -9.34 8.27
N ALA A 97 -13.14 -9.44 9.55
CA ALA A 97 -13.84 -10.27 10.53
C ALA A 97 -15.32 -9.86 10.71
N PHE A 98 -15.63 -8.57 10.63
CA PHE A 98 -17.01 -8.08 10.66
C PHE A 98 -17.79 -8.50 9.41
N PHE A 99 -17.21 -8.39 8.21
CA PHE A 99 -17.86 -8.83 6.98
C PHE A 99 -18.15 -10.34 7.01
N GLU A 100 -17.22 -11.14 7.52
CA GLU A 100 -17.42 -12.57 7.73
C GLU A 100 -18.57 -12.85 8.71
N ALA A 101 -18.66 -12.10 9.81
CA ALA A 101 -19.75 -12.23 10.77
C ALA A 101 -21.12 -11.83 10.18
N GLU A 102 -21.17 -10.81 9.33
CA GLU A 102 -22.40 -10.39 8.64
C GLU A 102 -22.84 -11.41 7.57
N GLN A 103 -21.88 -12.00 6.85
CA GLN A 103 -22.17 -13.09 5.91
C GLN A 103 -22.77 -14.29 6.62
N LYS A 104 -22.18 -14.71 7.76
CA LYS A 104 -22.72 -15.80 8.61
C LYS A 104 -24.12 -15.51 9.16
N ARG A 105 -24.53 -14.24 9.24
CA ARG A 105 -25.88 -13.81 9.63
C ARG A 105 -26.88 -13.80 8.47
N GLY A 106 -26.46 -14.20 7.27
CA GLY A 106 -27.31 -14.32 6.08
C GLY A 106 -27.36 -13.07 5.20
N ARG A 107 -26.48 -12.09 5.42
CA ARG A 107 -26.37 -10.94 4.51
C ARG A 107 -25.64 -11.36 3.23
N ARG A 108 -26.22 -11.02 2.07
CA ARG A 108 -25.61 -11.34 0.76
C ARG A 108 -24.31 -10.58 0.59
N MET A 109 -23.26 -11.26 0.16
CA MET A 109 -21.97 -10.62 -0.01
C MET A 109 -21.96 -9.63 -1.17
N LEU A 110 -22.76 -9.87 -2.22
CA LEU A 110 -22.91 -8.94 -3.33
C LEU A 110 -23.32 -7.54 -2.87
N GLU A 111 -24.22 -7.43 -1.89
CA GLU A 111 -24.65 -6.14 -1.35
C GLU A 111 -23.51 -5.42 -0.63
N LEU A 112 -22.68 -6.15 0.14
CA LEU A 112 -21.49 -5.59 0.79
C LEU A 112 -20.45 -5.16 -0.26
N TYR A 113 -20.28 -5.95 -1.32
CA TYR A 113 -19.35 -5.69 -2.42
C TYR A 113 -19.73 -4.43 -3.20
N GLU A 114 -21.02 -4.22 -3.47
CA GLU A 114 -21.52 -2.99 -4.09
C GLU A 114 -21.38 -1.78 -3.14
N LEU A 115 -21.71 -1.97 -1.85
CA LEU A 115 -21.73 -0.89 -0.88
C LEU A 115 -20.34 -0.27 -0.69
N VAL A 116 -19.27 -1.07 -0.61
CA VAL A 116 -17.90 -0.56 -0.51
C VAL A 116 -17.44 0.23 -1.74
N GLN A 117 -18.04 0.00 -2.91
CA GLN A 117 -17.69 0.72 -4.14
C GLN A 117 -18.16 2.18 -4.13
N HIS A 118 -19.10 2.56 -3.26
CA HIS A 118 -19.52 3.96 -3.09
C HIS A 118 -18.44 4.86 -2.45
N ALA A 119 -17.32 4.30 -1.98
CA ALA A 119 -16.20 5.09 -1.50
C ALA A 119 -15.59 5.93 -2.65
N GLY A 120 -15.70 7.27 -2.56
CA GLY A 120 -15.30 8.17 -3.63
C GLY A 120 -13.83 8.04 -4.05
N ASN A 121 -12.92 7.89 -3.07
CA ASN A 121 -11.50 7.78 -3.34
C ASN A 121 -11.10 6.36 -3.76
N VAL A 122 -10.40 6.25 -4.91
CA VAL A 122 -10.02 4.94 -5.50
C VAL A 122 -9.18 4.07 -4.57
N LEU A 123 -8.22 4.64 -3.83
CA LEU A 123 -7.32 3.84 -3.00
C LEU A 123 -8.05 3.22 -1.78
N PRO A 124 -8.75 4.00 -0.93
CA PRO A 124 -9.61 3.43 0.12
C PRO A 124 -10.62 2.41 -0.40
N ARG A 125 -11.27 2.72 -1.53
CA ARG A 125 -12.25 1.84 -2.16
C ARG A 125 -11.66 0.48 -2.48
N LEU A 126 -10.48 0.43 -3.10
CA LEU A 126 -9.84 -0.83 -3.48
C LEU A 126 -9.39 -1.64 -2.28
N TYR A 127 -8.86 -1.03 -1.21
CA TYR A 127 -8.54 -1.77 0.01
C TYR A 127 -9.78 -2.40 0.63
N LEU A 128 -10.88 -1.66 0.74
CA LEU A 128 -12.16 -2.19 1.24
C LEU A 128 -12.73 -3.27 0.33
N LEU A 129 -12.65 -3.07 -0.99
CA LEU A 129 -13.08 -4.04 -2.00
C LEU A 129 -12.30 -5.35 -1.90
N LEU A 130 -10.98 -5.27 -1.68
CA LEU A 130 -10.13 -6.44 -1.46
C LEU A 130 -10.51 -7.17 -0.17
N SER A 131 -10.80 -6.45 0.92
CA SER A 131 -11.25 -7.07 2.18
C SER A 131 -12.60 -7.77 2.02
N VAL A 132 -13.59 -7.15 1.34
CA VAL A 132 -14.89 -7.80 1.08
C VAL A 132 -14.74 -8.95 0.08
N GLY A 133 -13.93 -8.78 -0.97
CA GLY A 133 -13.66 -9.79 -1.98
C GLY A 133 -13.02 -11.07 -1.39
N SER A 134 -12.16 -10.92 -0.39
CA SER A 134 -11.63 -12.02 0.43
C SER A 134 -12.75 -12.89 0.99
N VAL A 135 -13.70 -12.26 1.67
CA VAL A 135 -14.82 -12.96 2.32
C VAL A 135 -15.82 -13.46 1.28
N TYR A 136 -15.93 -12.79 0.13
CA TYR A 136 -16.80 -13.22 -0.98
C TYR A 136 -16.36 -14.54 -1.61
N ILE A 137 -15.04 -14.72 -1.77
CA ILE A 137 -14.50 -16.00 -2.23
C ILE A 137 -14.76 -17.09 -1.17
N MET A 138 -14.53 -16.79 0.11
CA MET A 138 -14.76 -17.72 1.22
C MET A 138 -16.24 -18.12 1.37
N SER A 139 -17.18 -17.22 1.06
CA SER A 139 -18.61 -17.51 1.17
C SER A 139 -19.13 -18.44 0.07
N LYS A 140 -18.33 -18.67 -0.99
CA LYS A 140 -18.69 -19.50 -2.16
C LYS A 140 -19.95 -19.02 -2.88
N GLU A 141 -20.36 -17.76 -2.68
CA GLU A 141 -21.47 -17.14 -3.39
C GLU A 141 -21.11 -16.78 -4.84
N ALA A 142 -19.81 -16.70 -5.17
CA ALA A 142 -19.30 -16.51 -6.52
C ALA A 142 -18.06 -17.39 -6.77
N PRO A 143 -17.78 -17.78 -8.03
CA PRO A 143 -16.55 -18.46 -8.39
C PRO A 143 -15.30 -17.65 -8.00
N SER A 144 -14.32 -18.29 -7.38
CA SER A 144 -13.07 -17.64 -6.97
C SER A 144 -12.37 -16.93 -8.14
N LYS A 145 -12.28 -17.59 -9.30
CA LYS A 145 -11.68 -17.05 -10.52
C LYS A 145 -12.29 -15.71 -10.97
N ASP A 146 -13.61 -15.56 -10.86
CA ASP A 146 -14.30 -14.36 -11.36
C ASP A 146 -14.04 -13.18 -10.44
N VAL A 147 -14.11 -13.41 -9.12
CA VAL A 147 -13.79 -12.40 -8.10
C VAL A 147 -12.30 -12.02 -8.17
N LEU A 148 -11.40 -13.00 -8.25
CA LEU A 148 -9.95 -12.74 -8.36
C LEU A 148 -9.61 -11.95 -9.62
N LYS A 149 -10.23 -12.27 -10.76
CA LYS A 149 -10.04 -11.55 -12.02
C LYS A 149 -10.54 -10.11 -11.91
N ASP A 150 -11.74 -9.88 -11.38
CA ASP A 150 -12.29 -8.53 -11.15
C ASP A 150 -11.35 -7.71 -10.24
N LEU A 151 -10.92 -8.27 -9.11
CA LEU A 151 -10.03 -7.58 -8.17
C LEU A 151 -8.69 -7.17 -8.81
N VAL A 152 -8.09 -8.02 -9.65
CA VAL A 152 -6.85 -7.68 -10.38
C VAL A 152 -7.07 -6.56 -11.40
N GLU A 153 -8.20 -6.60 -12.11
CA GLU A 153 -8.58 -5.59 -13.09
C GLU A 153 -8.86 -4.24 -12.41
N MET A 154 -9.60 -4.24 -11.31
CA MET A 154 -9.89 -3.05 -10.51
C MET A 154 -8.63 -2.43 -9.91
N CYS A 155 -7.64 -3.26 -9.51
CA CYS A 155 -6.34 -2.77 -9.04
C CYS A 155 -5.52 -2.02 -10.11
N ARG A 156 -5.88 -2.11 -11.41
CA ARG A 156 -5.27 -1.28 -12.47
C ARG A 156 -5.62 0.21 -12.30
N GLY A 157 -6.64 0.56 -11.53
CA GLY A 157 -6.99 1.95 -11.22
C GLY A 157 -5.91 2.74 -10.45
N VAL A 158 -4.93 2.06 -9.82
CA VAL A 158 -3.85 2.71 -9.07
C VAL A 158 -2.52 2.59 -9.82
N GLN A 159 -2.16 3.67 -10.53
CA GLN A 159 -0.94 3.74 -11.34
C GLN A 159 0.26 4.37 -10.61
N HIS A 160 0.07 4.86 -9.38
CA HIS A 160 1.16 5.38 -8.56
C HIS A 160 2.05 4.23 -8.09
N PRO A 161 3.37 4.21 -8.39
CA PRO A 161 4.23 3.05 -8.14
C PRO A 161 4.23 2.52 -6.71
N MET A 162 4.52 3.37 -5.72
CA MET A 162 4.60 2.93 -4.33
C MET A 162 3.24 2.41 -3.83
N ARG A 163 2.19 3.23 -3.91
CA ARG A 163 0.82 2.86 -3.49
C ARG A 163 0.28 1.63 -4.22
N GLY A 164 0.53 1.51 -5.52
CA GLY A 164 0.11 0.37 -6.33
C GLY A 164 0.86 -0.91 -5.98
N LEU A 165 2.17 -0.83 -5.68
CA LEU A 165 2.93 -1.99 -5.20
C LEU A 165 2.39 -2.50 -3.86
N PHE A 166 2.12 -1.62 -2.91
CA PHE A 166 1.54 -2.02 -1.61
C PHE A 166 0.11 -2.53 -1.72
N LEU A 167 -0.73 -1.94 -2.56
CA LEU A 167 -2.08 -2.42 -2.81
C LEU A 167 -2.07 -3.83 -3.44
N ARG A 168 -1.21 -4.06 -4.43
CA ARG A 168 -1.07 -5.36 -5.09
C ARG A 168 -0.43 -6.41 -4.18
N ASN A 169 0.49 -6.00 -3.32
CA ASN A 169 1.01 -6.87 -2.28
C ASN A 169 -0.08 -7.25 -1.26
N TYR A 170 -0.97 -6.31 -0.89
CA TYR A 170 -2.13 -6.62 -0.05
C TYR A 170 -3.06 -7.62 -0.74
N LEU A 171 -3.40 -7.42 -2.02
CA LEU A 171 -4.17 -8.38 -2.82
C LEU A 171 -3.56 -9.79 -2.76
N SER A 172 -2.25 -9.93 -3.02
CA SER A 172 -1.55 -11.22 -2.96
C SER A 172 -1.54 -11.85 -1.56
N GLN A 173 -1.55 -11.05 -0.50
CA GLN A 173 -1.59 -11.55 0.87
C GLN A 173 -2.98 -12.05 1.25
N THR A 174 -4.01 -11.34 0.82
CA THR A 174 -5.42 -11.65 1.10
C THR A 174 -5.92 -12.82 0.25
N SER A 175 -5.39 -13.02 -0.96
CA SER A 175 -5.82 -14.10 -1.86
C SER A 175 -5.05 -15.41 -1.69
N LYS A 176 -3.95 -15.44 -0.91
CA LYS A 176 -2.98 -16.56 -0.89
C LYS A 176 -3.60 -17.93 -0.57
N ASP A 177 -4.60 -17.96 0.28
CA ASP A 177 -5.31 -19.13 0.81
C ASP A 177 -6.60 -19.44 0.03
N LYS A 178 -6.87 -18.64 -1.02
CA LYS A 178 -8.13 -18.61 -1.76
C LYS A 178 -7.96 -18.87 -3.26
N LEU A 179 -6.73 -19.22 -3.65
CA LEU A 179 -6.38 -19.54 -5.03
C LEU A 179 -6.87 -20.95 -5.38
N PRO A 180 -7.53 -21.13 -6.53
CA PRO A 180 -7.80 -22.46 -7.08
C PRO A 180 -6.50 -23.23 -7.34
N ASP A 181 -6.27 -24.30 -6.58
CA ASP A 181 -5.16 -25.24 -6.76
C ASP A 181 -5.67 -26.68 -6.73
N VAL A 182 -4.83 -27.65 -7.12
CA VAL A 182 -5.17 -29.08 -7.10
C VAL A 182 -5.53 -29.50 -5.68
N GLY A 183 -6.71 -30.08 -5.48
CA GLY A 183 -7.21 -30.49 -4.16
C GLY A 183 -7.67 -29.33 -3.26
N SER A 184 -7.65 -28.08 -3.75
CA SER A 184 -8.19 -26.94 -3.01
C SER A 184 -9.72 -26.95 -2.99
N GLU A 185 -10.32 -26.32 -1.99
CA GLU A 185 -11.78 -26.18 -1.91
C GLU A 185 -12.39 -25.28 -3.00
N TYR A 186 -11.53 -24.63 -3.79
CA TYR A 186 -11.87 -23.71 -4.88
C TYR A 186 -11.67 -24.35 -6.26
N GLU A 187 -11.19 -25.59 -6.32
CA GLU A 187 -11.05 -26.36 -7.56
C GLU A 187 -12.42 -26.69 -8.20
N GLY A 188 -12.50 -26.64 -9.52
CA GLY A 188 -13.69 -26.99 -10.28
C GLY A 188 -14.54 -25.76 -10.60
N ALA A 189 -15.67 -25.58 -9.91
CA ALA A 189 -16.57 -24.46 -10.18
C ALA A 189 -15.91 -23.10 -9.88
N GLY A 190 -14.97 -23.06 -8.93
CA GLY A 190 -14.22 -21.86 -8.54
C GLY A 190 -13.05 -21.51 -9.45
N GLY A 191 -12.59 -22.43 -10.31
CA GLY A 191 -11.46 -22.26 -11.22
C GLY A 191 -10.48 -23.43 -11.17
N ASP A 192 -9.36 -23.27 -11.87
CA ASP A 192 -8.26 -24.23 -11.90
C ASP A 192 -6.89 -23.57 -11.61
N VAL A 193 -5.84 -24.39 -11.57
CA VAL A 193 -4.45 -23.92 -11.38
C VAL A 193 -4.06 -22.88 -12.43
N GLY A 194 -4.57 -23.00 -13.66
CA GLY A 194 -4.32 -22.06 -14.75
C GLY A 194 -4.88 -20.66 -14.47
N ASP A 195 -6.06 -20.58 -13.85
CA ASP A 195 -6.62 -19.31 -13.37
C ASP A 195 -5.73 -18.69 -12.28
N SER A 196 -5.24 -19.49 -11.34
CA SER A 196 -4.32 -19.03 -10.28
C SER A 196 -2.99 -18.53 -10.83
N VAL A 197 -2.38 -19.28 -11.75
CA VAL A 197 -1.14 -18.87 -12.43
C VAL A 197 -1.36 -17.57 -13.21
N SER A 198 -2.48 -17.48 -13.94
CA SER A 198 -2.83 -16.27 -14.70
C SER A 198 -3.03 -15.05 -13.79
N PHE A 199 -3.69 -15.24 -12.64
CA PHE A 199 -3.86 -14.22 -11.61
C PHE A 199 -2.50 -13.74 -11.07
N ILE A 200 -1.63 -14.66 -10.65
CA ILE A 200 -0.32 -14.30 -10.07
C ILE A 200 0.57 -13.62 -11.11
N LEU A 201 0.61 -14.12 -12.35
CA LEU A 201 1.42 -13.54 -13.43
C LEU A 201 0.89 -12.16 -13.85
N SER A 202 -0.43 -11.98 -13.92
CA SER A 202 -1.03 -10.66 -14.20
C SER A 202 -0.66 -9.66 -13.11
N ASN A 203 -0.75 -10.06 -11.84
CA ASN A 203 -0.35 -9.20 -10.73
C ASN A 203 1.15 -8.91 -10.73
N PHE A 204 2.00 -9.92 -10.96
CA PHE A 204 3.45 -9.76 -11.09
C PHE A 204 3.84 -8.81 -12.22
N ASN A 205 3.23 -8.95 -13.40
CA ASN A 205 3.49 -8.07 -14.54
C ASN A 205 3.16 -6.61 -14.22
N GLU A 206 2.01 -6.34 -13.59
CA GLU A 206 1.65 -4.99 -13.18
C GLU A 206 2.55 -4.45 -12.06
N MET A 207 2.92 -5.26 -11.07
CA MET A 207 3.89 -4.87 -10.04
C MET A 207 5.26 -4.56 -10.64
N ASN A 208 5.74 -5.38 -11.57
CA ASN A 208 7.01 -5.16 -12.25
C ASN A 208 6.97 -3.85 -13.08
N LYS A 209 5.88 -3.58 -13.80
CA LYS A 209 5.70 -2.31 -14.52
C LYS A 209 5.76 -1.11 -13.58
N LEU A 210 5.08 -1.17 -12.43
CA LEU A 210 5.11 -0.11 -11.42
C LEU A 210 6.51 0.07 -10.84
N TRP A 211 7.20 -1.02 -10.51
CA TRP A 211 8.55 -1.02 -9.99
C TRP A 211 9.56 -0.43 -10.97
N VAL A 212 9.49 -0.78 -12.26
CA VAL A 212 10.30 -0.18 -13.34
C VAL A 212 9.96 1.31 -13.53
N ARG A 213 8.67 1.69 -13.39
CA ARG A 213 8.24 3.09 -13.48
C ARG A 213 8.88 3.97 -12.42
N MET A 214 9.18 3.44 -11.22
CA MET A 214 9.90 4.20 -10.18
C MET A 214 11.24 4.77 -10.64
N GLN A 215 11.93 4.08 -11.56
CA GLN A 215 13.22 4.53 -12.10
C GLN A 215 13.11 5.88 -12.82
N HIS A 216 11.94 6.19 -13.39
CA HIS A 216 11.73 7.33 -14.28
C HIS A 216 10.91 8.45 -13.61
N GLN A 217 10.40 8.27 -12.40
CA GLN A 217 9.58 9.28 -11.71
C GLN A 217 10.41 10.33 -10.99
N GLY A 218 10.28 11.60 -11.36
CA GLY A 218 10.94 12.71 -10.66
C GLY A 218 12.30 13.11 -11.25
N PRO A 219 12.96 14.12 -10.65
CA PRO A 219 14.17 14.73 -11.19
C PRO A 219 15.34 13.77 -11.35
N VAL A 220 16.17 13.98 -12.38
CA VAL A 220 17.38 13.15 -12.65
C VAL A 220 18.33 13.13 -11.46
N ARG A 221 18.45 14.26 -10.73
CA ARG A 221 19.32 14.39 -9.54
C ARG A 221 18.95 13.41 -8.41
N GLU A 222 17.70 12.95 -8.34
CA GLU A 222 17.22 12.01 -7.32
C GLU A 222 17.34 10.54 -7.77
N ARG A 223 18.03 10.26 -8.89
CA ARG A 223 18.18 8.90 -9.43
C ARG A 223 18.74 7.92 -8.40
N GLU A 224 19.82 8.26 -7.70
CA GLU A 224 20.42 7.35 -6.71
C GLU A 224 19.48 7.06 -5.52
N LYS A 225 18.73 8.08 -5.06
CA LYS A 225 17.72 7.91 -4.01
C LYS A 225 16.64 6.93 -4.47
N ARG A 226 16.13 7.10 -5.69
CA ARG A 226 15.13 6.19 -6.29
C ARG A 226 15.66 4.78 -6.48
N GLU A 227 16.92 4.61 -6.88
CA GLU A 227 17.52 3.28 -7.01
C GLU A 227 17.60 2.56 -5.66
N ARG A 228 17.92 3.27 -4.57
CA ARG A 228 17.86 2.73 -3.20
C ARG A 228 16.44 2.35 -2.80
N GLU A 229 15.47 3.25 -2.98
CA GLU A 229 14.06 3.02 -2.67
C GLU A 229 13.47 1.85 -3.47
N ARG A 230 13.83 1.75 -4.75
CA ARG A 230 13.46 0.65 -5.64
C ARG A 230 14.05 -0.67 -5.16
N SER A 231 15.30 -0.67 -4.70
CA SER A 231 15.94 -1.85 -4.13
C SER A 231 15.22 -2.35 -2.87
N ASP A 232 14.80 -1.45 -1.99
CA ASP A 232 14.03 -1.80 -0.77
C ASP A 232 12.69 -2.46 -1.14
N LEU A 233 12.02 -2.00 -2.20
CA LEU A 233 10.71 -2.53 -2.63
C LEU A 233 10.77 -3.79 -3.51
N ARG A 234 11.96 -4.26 -3.92
CA ARG A 234 12.11 -5.43 -4.80
C ARG A 234 11.47 -6.70 -4.21
N ILE A 235 11.46 -6.82 -2.89
CA ILE A 235 10.93 -7.98 -2.17
C ILE A 235 9.41 -8.13 -2.37
N LEU A 236 8.68 -7.02 -2.49
CA LEU A 236 7.24 -7.04 -2.75
C LEU A 236 6.93 -7.67 -4.10
N VAL A 237 7.74 -7.35 -5.12
CA VAL A 237 7.60 -7.94 -6.46
C VAL A 237 7.98 -9.42 -6.42
N GLY A 238 9.12 -9.75 -5.79
CA GLY A 238 9.63 -11.11 -5.68
C GLY A 238 8.72 -12.09 -4.94
N THR A 239 7.86 -11.58 -4.04
CA THR A 239 6.90 -12.42 -3.30
C THR A 239 5.92 -13.13 -4.24
N ASN A 240 5.58 -12.56 -5.40
CA ASN A 240 4.73 -13.24 -6.39
C ASN A 240 5.39 -14.51 -6.97
N LEU A 241 6.71 -14.51 -7.15
CA LEU A 241 7.44 -15.69 -7.65
C LEU A 241 7.46 -16.80 -6.59
N LEU A 242 7.64 -16.42 -5.32
CA LEU A 242 7.51 -17.37 -4.20
C LEU A 242 6.09 -17.97 -4.14
N ARG A 243 5.06 -17.20 -4.47
CA ARG A 243 3.68 -17.71 -4.55
C ARG A 243 3.50 -18.73 -5.67
N LEU A 244 4.06 -18.47 -6.85
CA LEU A 244 4.02 -19.45 -7.94
C LEU A 244 4.68 -20.77 -7.54
N SER A 245 5.83 -20.73 -6.85
CA SER A 245 6.52 -21.95 -6.38
C SER A 245 5.81 -22.70 -5.25
N GLN A 246 4.77 -22.10 -4.66
CA GLN A 246 3.98 -22.71 -3.59
C GLN A 246 2.70 -23.39 -4.10
N LEU A 247 2.36 -23.22 -5.38
CA LEU A 247 1.24 -23.94 -6.00
C LEU A 247 1.65 -25.39 -6.22
N GLU A 248 0.85 -26.34 -5.75
CA GLU A 248 1.13 -27.77 -5.89
C GLU A 248 0.94 -28.25 -7.34
N GLY A 249 0.05 -27.58 -8.09
CA GLY A 249 -0.24 -27.90 -9.49
C GLY A 249 0.75 -27.39 -10.54
N VAL A 250 1.87 -26.75 -10.15
CA VAL A 250 2.90 -26.18 -11.05
C VAL A 250 4.15 -27.06 -11.06
#